data_AF-A0A8B7XHP7-F1
#
_entry.id   AF-A0A8B7XHP7-F1
#
_cell.length_a   1.000
_cell.length_b   1.000
_cell.length_c   1.000
_cell.angle_alpha   90.00
_cell.angle_beta   90.00
_cell.angle_gamma   90.00
#
_symmetry.space_group_name_H-M   'P 1'
#
loop_
_entity.id
_entity.type
_entity.pdbx_description
1 polymer ?
#
loop_
_entity_poly.entity_id
_entity_poly.type
_entity_poly.pdbx_seq_one_letter_code
_entity_poly.pdbx_strand_id
1 'polypeptide(L)'
;MFLHVSHCGRYIRSVMSRNSAIVARLEQRAQEADRIISHLRSQLKDLKNATVSNNGGREVSRLQAENAQLQAEVERALKRLVALETSHGVIQIPYPRPLTSQAGNQQGSEVSVQKPDPVAPDTTEAAEKAKPAPKKAKIEKKADQKEKKVGGPSMPTEEPSITQVDLRIGRIVDVKKHPDADTLYLEQIDIGEGSPRTVVSGLVKHVPMEEMQDRLVIMCCNLKPAKMRGVLSQAMVMCAATDDKVEILLPPEGVVPGDRVSCDGYALGDDFPPQMNPKKKIFEQIKPHLKTDANKVACYKGSPFKVEGKGLCVAPTLADANVR
;
A
#
# COMPACT_ATOMS: atom_id res chain seq x y z
N MET A 1 -28.04 -49.48 59.76
CA MET A 1 -26.92 -49.12 58.85
C MET A 1 -27.12 -49.52 57.39
N PHE A 2 -27.88 -50.57 57.04
CA PHE A 2 -27.97 -51.06 55.65
C PHE A 2 -28.83 -50.21 54.66
N LEU A 3 -29.80 -49.42 55.12
CA LEU A 3 -30.63 -48.59 54.22
C LEU A 3 -29.92 -47.33 53.68
N HIS A 4 -29.02 -46.73 54.46
CA HIS A 4 -28.34 -45.48 54.10
C HIS A 4 -27.29 -45.66 53.00
N VAL A 5 -26.58 -46.79 53.01
CA VAL A 5 -25.57 -47.13 51.97
C VAL A 5 -26.23 -47.41 50.61
N SER A 6 -27.43 -48.02 50.61
CA SER A 6 -28.19 -48.31 49.39
C SER A 6 -28.77 -47.04 48.71
N HIS A 7 -29.12 -46.02 49.51
CA HIS A 7 -29.57 -44.72 48.98
C HIS A 7 -28.41 -43.89 48.43
N CYS A 8 -27.26 -43.89 49.11
CA CYS A 8 -26.07 -43.17 48.64
C CYS A 8 -25.51 -43.77 47.33
N GLY A 9 -25.49 -45.10 47.20
CA GLY A 9 -25.06 -45.77 45.96
C GLY A 9 -25.98 -45.51 44.76
N ARG A 10 -27.30 -45.37 44.99
CA ARG A 10 -28.27 -45.00 43.94
C ARG A 10 -28.13 -43.53 43.52
N TYR A 11 -27.87 -42.64 44.48
CA TYR A 11 -27.64 -41.23 44.21
C TYR A 11 -26.37 -41.00 43.37
N ILE A 12 -25.26 -41.66 43.72
CA ILE A 12 -23.99 -41.54 42.98
C ILE A 12 -24.14 -42.06 41.54
N ARG A 13 -24.80 -43.21 41.32
CA ARG A 13 -25.09 -43.71 39.96
C ARG A 13 -25.98 -42.77 39.16
N SER A 14 -26.98 -42.15 39.80
CA SER A 14 -27.86 -41.18 39.14
C SER A 14 -27.11 -39.90 38.73
N VAL A 15 -26.22 -39.39 39.57
CA VAL A 15 -25.41 -38.20 39.28
C VAL A 15 -24.38 -38.49 38.17
N MET A 16 -23.71 -39.65 38.20
CA MET A 16 -22.78 -40.06 37.14
C MET A 16 -23.49 -40.24 35.79
N SER A 17 -24.69 -40.82 35.77
CA SER A 17 -25.49 -40.98 34.55
C SER A 17 -25.96 -39.64 33.97
N ARG A 18 -26.36 -38.68 34.83
CA ARG A 18 -26.70 -37.32 34.38
C ARG A 18 -25.51 -36.55 33.83
N ASN A 19 -24.33 -36.68 34.46
CA ASN A 19 -23.11 -36.05 33.96
C ASN A 19 -22.64 -36.67 32.63
N SER A 20 -22.75 -38.00 32.47
CA SER A 20 -22.48 -38.68 31.21
C SER A 20 -23.40 -38.22 30.07
N ALA A 21 -24.70 -38.02 30.35
CA ALA A 21 -25.65 -37.50 29.37
C ALA A 21 -25.38 -36.04 28.96
N ILE A 22 -24.85 -35.22 29.87
CA ILE A 22 -24.44 -33.83 29.58
C ILE A 22 -23.20 -33.82 28.70
N VAL A 23 -22.18 -34.63 29.03
CA VAL A 23 -20.95 -34.75 28.23
C VAL A 23 -21.26 -35.25 26.82
N ALA A 24 -22.11 -36.26 26.66
CA ALA A 24 -22.52 -36.77 25.35
C ALA A 24 -23.22 -35.71 24.49
N ARG A 25 -24.06 -34.84 25.08
CA ARG A 25 -24.69 -33.73 24.36
C ARG A 25 -23.70 -32.65 23.94
N LEU A 26 -22.67 -32.38 24.76
CA LEU A 26 -21.60 -31.44 24.42
C LEU A 26 -20.72 -31.98 23.30
N GLU A 27 -20.37 -33.27 23.34
CA GLU A 27 -19.63 -33.94 22.28
C GLU A 27 -20.40 -33.97 20.96
N GLN A 28 -21.70 -34.25 21.00
CA GLN A 28 -22.54 -34.22 19.80
C GLN A 28 -22.59 -32.82 19.17
N ARG A 29 -22.74 -31.77 19.99
CA ARG A 29 -22.72 -30.38 19.50
C ARG A 29 -21.35 -29.98 18.95
N ALA A 30 -20.26 -30.46 19.54
CA ALA A 30 -18.91 -30.24 19.03
C ALA A 30 -18.73 -30.91 17.65
N GLN A 31 -19.19 -32.15 17.49
CA GLN A 31 -19.15 -32.86 16.21
C GLN A 31 -20.01 -32.18 15.14
N GLU A 32 -21.18 -31.67 15.51
CA GLU A 32 -22.03 -30.90 14.59
C GLU A 32 -21.36 -29.59 14.17
N ALA A 33 -20.70 -28.88 15.10
CA ALA A 33 -19.93 -27.68 14.79
C ALA A 33 -18.75 -27.97 13.84
N ASP A 34 -18.01 -29.05 14.08
CA ASP A 34 -16.90 -29.46 13.21
C ASP A 34 -17.37 -29.80 11.79
N ARG A 35 -18.52 -30.48 11.66
CA ARG A 35 -19.14 -30.75 10.35
C ARG A 35 -19.51 -29.46 9.63
N ILE A 36 -20.11 -28.49 10.31
CA ILE A 36 -20.48 -27.19 9.73
C ILE A 36 -19.23 -26.42 9.30
N ILE A 37 -18.19 -26.38 10.13
CA ILE A 37 -16.91 -25.72 9.81
C ILE A 37 -16.27 -26.37 8.59
N SER A 38 -16.27 -27.71 8.50
CA SER A 38 -15.72 -28.43 7.35
C SER A 38 -16.45 -28.10 6.05
N HIS A 39 -17.78 -27.99 6.11
CA HIS A 39 -18.62 -27.67 4.96
C HIS A 39 -18.38 -26.22 4.48
N LEU A 40 -18.39 -25.25 5.41
CA LEU A 40 -18.11 -23.85 5.11
C LEU A 40 -16.70 -23.65 4.52
N ARG A 41 -15.69 -24.38 5.04
CA ARG A 41 -14.33 -24.38 4.48
C ARG A 41 -14.30 -24.91 3.05
N SER A 42 -15.06 -25.97 2.74
CA SER A 42 -15.20 -26.48 1.37
C SER A 42 -15.85 -25.44 0.45
N GLN A 43 -16.95 -24.83 0.88
CA GLN A 43 -17.65 -23.80 0.10
C GLN A 43 -16.75 -22.57 -0.18
N LEU A 44 -15.96 -22.13 0.81
CA LEU A 44 -14.98 -21.06 0.63
C LEU A 44 -13.87 -21.44 -0.38
N LYS A 45 -13.42 -22.70 -0.35
CA LYS A 45 -12.43 -23.21 -1.30
C LYS A 45 -12.99 -23.23 -2.72
N ASP A 46 -14.23 -23.66 -2.91
CA ASP A 46 -14.89 -23.72 -4.21
C ASP A 46 -15.14 -22.31 -4.77
N LEU A 47 -15.61 -21.37 -3.93
CA LEU A 47 -15.77 -19.96 -4.32
C LEU A 47 -14.43 -19.30 -4.68
N LYS A 48 -13.37 -19.59 -3.93
CA LYS A 48 -12.02 -19.10 -4.22
C LYS A 48 -11.52 -19.65 -5.56
N ASN A 49 -11.68 -20.94 -5.81
CA ASN A 49 -11.29 -21.58 -7.07
C ASN A 49 -12.12 -21.06 -8.27
N ALA A 50 -13.42 -20.85 -8.09
CA ALA A 50 -14.30 -20.28 -9.10
C ALA A 50 -13.93 -18.82 -9.44
N THR A 51 -13.58 -18.01 -8.43
CA THR A 51 -13.16 -16.61 -8.62
C THR A 51 -11.80 -16.51 -9.33
N VAL A 52 -10.85 -17.35 -8.92
CA VAL A 52 -9.52 -17.43 -9.55
C VAL A 52 -9.61 -17.91 -11.00
N SER A 53 -10.47 -18.89 -11.29
CA SER A 53 -10.61 -19.45 -12.64
C SER A 53 -11.42 -18.58 -13.60
N ASN A 54 -12.45 -17.87 -13.12
CA ASN A 54 -13.35 -17.12 -14.01
C ASN A 54 -12.92 -15.68 -14.29
N ASN A 55 -12.37 -14.96 -13.30
CA ASN A 55 -12.12 -13.51 -13.45
C ASN A 55 -10.63 -13.17 -13.49
N GLY A 56 -9.82 -13.76 -12.61
CA GLY A 56 -8.37 -13.48 -12.58
C GLY A 56 -7.60 -14.22 -13.67
N GLY A 57 -7.85 -15.52 -13.83
CA GLY A 57 -7.09 -16.36 -14.76
C GLY A 57 -7.29 -15.99 -16.23
N ARG A 58 -8.52 -15.62 -16.64
CA ARG A 58 -8.81 -15.24 -18.03
C ARG A 58 -8.15 -13.93 -18.42
N GLU A 59 -8.20 -12.93 -17.54
CA GLU A 59 -7.55 -11.63 -17.76
C GLU A 59 -6.03 -11.82 -17.82
N VAL A 60 -5.45 -12.61 -16.90
CA VAL A 60 -4.02 -12.92 -16.87
C VAL A 60 -3.59 -13.67 -18.14
N SER A 61 -4.32 -14.69 -18.57
CA SER A 61 -4.01 -15.41 -19.81
C SER A 61 -4.16 -14.53 -21.05
N ARG A 62 -5.13 -13.61 -21.08
CA ARG A 62 -5.28 -12.63 -22.17
C ARG A 62 -4.09 -11.67 -22.20
N LEU A 63 -3.73 -11.09 -21.06
CA LEU A 63 -2.60 -10.16 -20.94
C LEU A 63 -1.26 -10.86 -21.26
N GLN A 64 -1.11 -12.13 -20.91
CA GLN A 64 0.07 -12.92 -21.27
C GLN A 64 0.13 -13.18 -22.79
N ALA A 65 -0.99 -13.52 -23.42
CA ALA A 65 -1.05 -13.70 -24.87
C ALA A 65 -0.78 -12.38 -25.62
N GLU A 66 -1.35 -11.27 -25.13
CA GLU A 66 -1.13 -9.93 -25.69
C GLU A 66 0.32 -9.49 -25.53
N ASN A 67 0.92 -9.68 -24.35
CA ASN A 67 2.35 -9.40 -24.14
C ASN A 67 3.25 -10.23 -25.07
N ALA A 68 2.93 -11.51 -25.30
CA ALA A 68 3.68 -12.35 -26.23
C ALA A 68 3.54 -11.87 -27.69
N GLN A 69 2.35 -11.42 -28.09
CA GLN A 69 2.12 -10.83 -29.41
C GLN A 69 2.89 -9.51 -29.58
N LEU A 70 2.83 -8.62 -28.60
CA LEU A 70 3.57 -7.36 -28.59
C LEU A 70 5.08 -7.60 -28.65
N GLN A 71 5.60 -8.59 -27.91
CA GLN A 71 7.01 -8.98 -28.00
C GLN A 71 7.39 -9.46 -29.41
N ALA A 72 6.54 -10.27 -30.06
CA ALA A 72 6.78 -10.73 -31.42
C ALA A 72 6.66 -9.60 -32.47
N GLU A 73 5.82 -8.60 -32.23
CA GLU A 73 5.73 -7.40 -33.07
C GLU A 73 6.95 -6.50 -32.90
N VAL A 74 7.41 -6.28 -31.67
CA VAL A 74 8.67 -5.58 -31.38
C VAL A 74 9.83 -6.28 -32.05
N GLU A 75 9.93 -7.61 -31.97
CA GLU A 75 11.00 -8.36 -32.63
C GLU A 75 10.93 -8.24 -34.17
N ARG A 76 9.72 -8.26 -34.75
CA ARG A 76 9.53 -8.03 -36.19
C ARG A 76 9.90 -6.61 -36.60
N ALA A 77 9.52 -5.61 -35.81
CA ALA A 77 9.87 -4.21 -36.05
C ALA A 77 11.38 -4.00 -35.95
N LEU A 78 12.02 -4.58 -34.94
CA LEU A 78 13.48 -4.58 -34.79
C LEU A 78 14.16 -5.22 -36.01
N LYS A 79 13.73 -6.40 -36.45
CA LYS A 79 14.30 -7.05 -37.65
C LYS A 79 14.16 -6.19 -38.91
N ARG A 80 13.00 -5.53 -39.09
CA ARG A 80 12.77 -4.62 -40.22
C ARG A 80 13.68 -3.39 -40.15
N LEU A 81 13.80 -2.78 -38.97
CA LEU A 81 14.66 -1.64 -38.75
C LEU A 81 16.12 -2.01 -39.03
N VAL A 82 16.59 -3.12 -38.47
CA VAL A 82 17.95 -3.64 -38.69
C VAL A 82 18.22 -3.91 -40.17
N ALA A 83 17.27 -4.50 -40.90
CA ALA A 83 17.41 -4.74 -42.34
C ALA A 83 17.52 -3.43 -43.14
N LEU A 84 16.70 -2.43 -42.81
CA LEU A 84 16.76 -1.10 -43.44
C LEU A 84 18.06 -0.37 -43.11
N GLU A 85 18.49 -0.41 -41.85
CA GLU A 85 19.75 0.20 -41.39
C GLU A 85 20.96 -0.45 -42.07
N THR A 86 20.96 -1.79 -42.18
CA THR A 86 22.01 -2.54 -42.91
C THR A 86 22.00 -2.18 -44.39
N SER A 87 20.82 -2.03 -45.01
CA SER A 87 20.71 -1.63 -46.42
C SER A 87 21.20 -0.19 -46.69
N HIS A 88 21.13 0.69 -45.69
CA HIS A 88 21.65 2.05 -45.75
C HIS A 88 23.09 2.19 -45.21
N GLY A 89 23.78 1.07 -44.94
CA GLY A 89 25.18 1.06 -44.53
C GLY A 89 25.44 1.41 -43.06
N VAL A 90 24.41 1.38 -42.20
CA VAL A 90 24.54 1.63 -40.76
C VAL A 90 24.94 0.34 -40.04
N ILE A 91 26.05 0.38 -39.31
CA ILE A 91 26.59 -0.75 -38.54
C ILE A 91 25.75 -0.94 -37.27
N GLN A 92 25.22 -2.14 -37.07
CA GLN A 92 24.52 -2.52 -35.84
C GLN A 92 25.51 -2.73 -34.69
N ILE A 93 25.33 -1.97 -33.60
CA ILE A 93 26.07 -2.17 -32.35
C ILE A 93 25.20 -3.03 -31.42
N PRO A 94 25.66 -4.20 -30.96
CA PRO A 94 24.89 -5.04 -30.05
C PRO A 94 24.68 -4.32 -28.71
N TYR A 95 23.43 -4.09 -28.33
CA TYR A 95 23.08 -3.57 -27.01
C TYR A 95 23.08 -4.71 -25.98
N PRO A 96 23.78 -4.60 -24.84
CA PRO A 96 23.73 -5.60 -23.79
C PRO A 96 22.32 -5.65 -23.20
N ARG A 97 21.62 -6.76 -23.46
CA ARG A 97 20.32 -7.05 -22.86
C ARG A 97 20.57 -7.46 -21.39
N PRO A 98 19.93 -6.82 -20.39
CA PRO A 98 19.99 -7.30 -19.01
C PRO A 98 19.48 -8.74 -18.96
N LEU A 99 20.27 -9.62 -18.34
CA LEU A 99 19.98 -11.03 -18.18
C LEU A 99 18.73 -11.22 -17.31
N THR A 100 17.57 -11.37 -17.95
CA THR A 100 16.47 -12.10 -17.32
C THR A 100 16.87 -13.57 -17.35
N SER A 101 17.24 -14.10 -16.19
CA SER A 101 17.67 -15.47 -15.99
C SER A 101 16.57 -16.46 -16.39
N GLN A 102 16.70 -17.08 -17.57
CA GLN A 102 16.34 -18.49 -17.76
C GLN A 102 17.38 -19.16 -18.66
N ALA A 103 17.78 -20.34 -18.22
CA ALA A 103 18.98 -21.06 -18.60
C ALA A 103 18.98 -21.61 -20.04
N GLY A 104 20.17 -21.68 -20.65
CA GLY A 104 20.36 -22.33 -21.94
C GLY A 104 21.72 -22.05 -22.60
N ASN A 105 22.78 -22.59 -22.00
CA ASN A 105 24.04 -23.08 -22.58
C ASN A 105 24.58 -22.51 -23.94
N GLN A 106 25.88 -22.18 -23.88
CA GLN A 106 26.93 -22.30 -24.92
C GLN A 106 27.29 -21.08 -25.81
N GLN A 107 28.40 -20.43 -25.40
CA GLN A 107 29.73 -20.53 -26.04
C GLN A 107 30.05 -19.65 -27.26
N GLY A 108 30.93 -18.66 -27.00
CA GLY A 108 31.95 -18.08 -27.92
C GLY A 108 31.41 -17.23 -29.07
N SER A 109 32.02 -16.11 -29.45
CA SER A 109 33.45 -15.83 -29.54
C SER A 109 33.72 -14.32 -29.61
N GLU A 110 34.92 -13.95 -29.17
CA GLU A 110 35.56 -12.64 -29.36
C GLU A 110 35.56 -12.16 -30.82
N VAL A 111 35.64 -10.84 -31.05
CA VAL A 111 36.77 -10.17 -31.74
C VAL A 111 36.53 -8.66 -31.90
N SER A 112 37.49 -7.90 -31.35
CA SER A 112 38.16 -6.67 -31.78
C SER A 112 37.43 -5.47 -32.42
N VAL A 113 37.62 -4.35 -31.73
CA VAL A 113 37.45 -2.93 -32.09
C VAL A 113 38.36 -2.49 -33.24
N GLN A 114 37.87 -1.64 -34.16
CA GLN A 114 38.59 -0.48 -34.72
C GLN A 114 37.62 0.67 -35.12
N LYS A 115 37.95 1.89 -34.67
CA LYS A 115 37.36 3.22 -35.00
C LYS A 115 37.89 3.70 -36.39
N PRO A 116 37.25 4.64 -37.13
CA PRO A 116 37.24 6.06 -36.74
C PRO A 116 35.95 6.86 -37.11
N ASP A 117 35.68 7.95 -36.37
CA ASP A 117 34.75 9.05 -36.74
C ASP A 117 35.45 10.01 -37.77
N PRO A 118 34.96 11.24 -38.10
CA PRO A 118 33.62 11.87 -38.01
C PRO A 118 33.26 12.70 -39.28
N VAL A 119 31.97 12.87 -39.64
CA VAL A 119 31.52 14.05 -40.42
C VAL A 119 30.05 14.40 -40.12
N ALA A 120 29.83 15.55 -39.46
CA ALA A 120 28.65 16.42 -39.63
C ALA A 120 29.04 17.55 -40.61
N PRO A 121 28.20 18.52 -41.04
CA PRO A 121 26.83 18.87 -40.62
C PRO A 121 25.89 19.31 -41.79
N ASP A 122 24.61 19.61 -41.50
CA ASP A 122 23.89 20.86 -41.84
C ASP A 122 22.40 20.74 -41.44
N THR A 123 21.91 21.55 -40.48
CA THR A 123 21.03 22.76 -40.65
C THR A 123 19.65 22.45 -41.27
N THR A 124 18.50 22.87 -40.74
CA THR A 124 18.09 24.25 -40.42
C THR A 124 16.81 24.31 -39.56
N GLU A 125 16.69 25.43 -38.82
CA GLU A 125 15.48 26.24 -38.50
C GLU A 125 14.27 25.63 -37.75
N ALA A 126 13.44 26.37 -37.01
CA ALA A 126 13.46 27.60 -36.21
C ALA A 126 12.01 27.76 -35.71
N ALA A 127 11.76 28.14 -34.45
CA ALA A 127 10.63 28.99 -34.07
C ALA A 127 10.62 29.23 -32.56
N GLU A 128 10.39 30.49 -32.21
CA GLU A 128 10.64 31.15 -30.94
C GLU A 128 9.37 31.93 -30.52
N LYS A 129 9.10 31.98 -29.20
CA LYS A 129 8.25 32.96 -28.45
C LYS A 129 6.72 32.94 -28.76
N ALA A 130 5.78 33.37 -27.90
CA ALA A 130 5.81 34.26 -26.74
C ALA A 130 4.58 34.03 -25.81
N LYS A 131 4.74 34.37 -24.52
CA LYS A 131 3.68 34.77 -23.56
C LYS A 131 3.08 36.13 -23.97
N PRO A 132 1.85 36.51 -23.50
CA PRO A 132 1.78 37.40 -22.33
C PRO A 132 0.55 37.19 -21.42
N ALA A 133 0.71 37.53 -20.13
CA ALA A 133 -0.34 37.97 -19.20
C ALA A 133 -0.31 39.53 -19.16
N PRO A 134 -0.91 40.28 -18.20
CA PRO A 134 -2.13 40.17 -17.38
C PRO A 134 -2.97 41.48 -17.38
N LYS A 135 -4.22 41.52 -16.86
CA LYS A 135 -4.83 42.78 -16.33
C LYS A 135 -5.79 42.56 -15.14
N LYS A 136 -5.70 43.50 -14.20
CA LYS A 136 -6.35 43.64 -12.88
C LYS A 136 -7.64 44.48 -12.94
N ALA A 137 -8.57 44.30 -11.99
CA ALA A 137 -9.25 45.34 -11.15
C ALA A 137 -10.48 44.73 -10.40
N LYS A 138 -10.58 44.68 -9.06
CA LYS A 138 -11.02 45.71 -8.04
C LYS A 138 -12.55 45.97 -8.10
N ILE A 139 -13.40 45.69 -7.09
CA ILE A 139 -13.79 46.48 -5.87
C ILE A 139 -14.98 45.70 -5.20
N GLU A 140 -14.90 45.21 -3.95
CA GLU A 140 -15.41 45.73 -2.64
C GLU A 140 -16.95 45.79 -2.33
N LYS A 141 -17.31 45.12 -1.21
CA LYS A 141 -18.25 45.46 -0.09
C LYS A 141 -19.78 45.16 -0.12
N LYS A 142 -20.22 44.33 0.85
CA LYS A 142 -21.19 44.55 1.98
C LYS A 142 -21.61 43.17 2.55
N ALA A 143 -21.34 42.76 3.81
CA ALA A 143 -21.97 43.12 5.10
C ALA A 143 -23.51 43.22 4.98
N ASP A 144 -24.39 42.54 5.73
CA ASP A 144 -24.36 41.85 7.02
C ASP A 144 -25.75 41.16 7.12
N GLN A 145 -25.86 39.96 7.68
CA GLN A 145 -27.04 39.57 8.48
C GLN A 145 -26.86 38.21 9.15
N LYS A 146 -26.77 38.33 10.47
CA LYS A 146 -26.73 37.30 11.49
C LYS A 146 -28.15 37.07 11.99
N GLU A 147 -28.72 35.90 11.77
CA GLU A 147 -29.83 35.41 12.60
C GLU A 147 -29.56 33.99 13.09
N LYS A 148 -29.49 33.89 14.42
CA LYS A 148 -29.49 32.67 15.21
C LYS A 148 -30.81 31.92 14.97
N LYS A 149 -30.73 30.62 14.65
CA LYS A 149 -31.68 29.64 15.18
C LYS A 149 -30.94 28.60 16.02
N VAL A 150 -31.33 28.59 17.29
CA VAL A 150 -30.95 27.65 18.34
C VAL A 150 -31.86 26.42 18.21
N GLY A 151 -31.33 25.23 18.44
CA GLY A 151 -32.13 24.08 18.90
C GLY A 151 -32.06 22.83 18.03
N GLY A 152 -30.96 22.09 18.16
CA GLY A 152 -30.84 20.67 17.79
C GLY A 152 -29.63 20.10 18.53
N PRO A 153 -29.68 18.89 19.09
CA PRO A 153 -28.69 18.42 20.06
C PRO A 153 -27.31 18.43 19.41
N SER A 154 -26.40 19.20 20.00
CA SER A 154 -25.00 19.22 19.63
C SER A 154 -24.44 17.82 19.87
N MET A 155 -24.27 17.08 18.78
CA MET A 155 -23.23 16.05 18.68
C MET A 155 -21.95 16.65 19.31
N PRO A 156 -21.20 15.91 20.13
CA PRO A 156 -19.92 16.39 20.64
C PRO A 156 -19.13 16.92 19.45
N THR A 157 -18.63 18.16 19.55
CA THR A 157 -17.69 18.68 18.57
C THR A 157 -16.41 17.89 18.78
N GLU A 158 -16.33 16.72 18.15
CA GLU A 158 -15.13 15.89 18.18
C GLU A 158 -14.01 16.71 17.57
N GLU A 159 -13.09 17.15 18.42
CA GLU A 159 -11.83 17.72 17.96
C GLU A 159 -11.15 16.69 17.03
N PRO A 160 -10.54 17.14 15.91
CA PRO A 160 -9.84 16.24 15.02
C PRO A 160 -8.74 15.51 15.79
N SER A 161 -8.78 14.19 15.73
CA SER A 161 -7.91 13.31 16.50
C SER A 161 -7.28 12.26 15.61
N ILE A 162 -6.15 11.71 16.06
CA ILE A 162 -5.45 10.62 15.37
C ILE A 162 -6.35 9.38 15.20
N THR A 163 -7.35 9.20 16.06
CA THR A 163 -8.35 8.12 15.97
C THR A 163 -9.21 8.16 14.71
N GLN A 164 -9.25 9.30 14.00
CA GLN A 164 -9.97 9.44 12.73
C GLN A 164 -9.09 9.11 11.51
N VAL A 165 -7.81 8.79 11.73
CA VAL A 165 -6.83 8.46 10.68
C VAL A 165 -6.55 6.98 10.71
N ASP A 166 -6.78 6.31 9.58
CA ASP A 166 -6.52 4.88 9.44
C ASP A 166 -5.05 4.67 9.08
N LEU A 167 -4.24 4.32 10.09
CA LEU A 167 -2.83 4.01 9.94
C LEU A 167 -2.62 2.49 9.96
N ARG A 168 -2.01 1.95 8.90
CA ARG A 168 -1.75 0.52 8.76
C ARG A 168 -0.35 0.22 8.27
N ILE A 169 0.11 -0.99 8.54
CA ILE A 169 1.33 -1.52 7.96
C ILE A 169 1.07 -1.95 6.52
N GLY A 170 1.96 -1.56 5.61
CA GLY A 170 1.99 -2.01 4.23
C GLY A 170 3.35 -2.59 3.85
N ARG A 171 3.37 -3.46 2.84
CA ARG A 171 4.59 -3.97 2.20
C ARG A 171 4.63 -3.50 0.75
N ILE A 172 5.71 -2.85 0.35
CA ILE A 172 5.91 -2.46 -1.04
C ILE A 172 6.25 -3.73 -1.84
N VAL A 173 5.36 -4.14 -2.74
CA VAL A 173 5.53 -5.35 -3.57
C VAL A 173 6.19 -5.05 -4.91
N ASP A 174 6.01 -3.85 -5.44
CA ASP A 174 6.62 -3.38 -6.69
C ASP A 174 6.86 -1.88 -6.60
N VAL A 175 7.99 -1.41 -7.11
CA VAL A 175 8.36 0.01 -7.15
C VAL A 175 8.95 0.36 -8.51
N LYS A 176 8.42 1.42 -9.13
CA LYS A 176 8.87 1.93 -10.43
C LYS A 176 9.01 3.44 -10.37
N LYS A 177 9.88 4.02 -11.19
CA LYS A 177 9.89 5.47 -11.40
C LYS A 177 8.62 5.87 -12.16
N HIS A 178 8.03 7.00 -11.78
CA HIS A 178 6.86 7.51 -12.47
C HIS A 178 7.24 7.93 -13.91
N PRO A 179 6.49 7.51 -14.95
CA PRO A 179 6.85 7.78 -16.34
C PRO A 179 6.94 9.28 -16.67
N ASP A 180 6.02 10.06 -16.10
CA ASP A 180 5.93 11.51 -16.33
C ASP A 180 6.52 12.38 -15.20
N ALA A 181 7.27 11.79 -14.24
CA ALA A 181 7.81 12.55 -13.12
C ALA A 181 9.07 11.94 -12.47
N ASP A 182 10.21 12.61 -12.65
CA ASP A 182 11.52 12.16 -12.15
C ASP A 182 11.67 12.13 -10.62
N THR A 183 10.76 12.80 -9.91
CA THR A 183 10.80 12.92 -8.44
C THR A 183 9.85 11.96 -7.74
N LEU A 184 9.04 11.23 -8.50
CA LEU A 184 7.99 10.38 -7.97
C LEU A 184 8.29 8.90 -8.26
N TYR A 185 8.03 8.07 -7.26
CA TYR A 185 7.89 6.64 -7.42
C TYR A 185 6.42 6.28 -7.56
N LEU A 186 6.17 5.15 -8.22
CA LEU A 186 4.89 4.48 -8.30
C LEU A 186 5.06 3.13 -7.61
N GLU A 187 4.43 2.99 -6.46
CA GLU A 187 4.47 1.77 -5.66
C GLU A 187 3.17 0.99 -5.76
N GLN A 188 3.29 -0.33 -5.77
CA GLN A 188 2.19 -1.22 -5.40
C GLN A 188 2.44 -1.68 -3.96
N ILE A 189 1.52 -1.39 -3.06
CA ILE A 189 1.68 -1.66 -1.63
C ILE A 189 0.56 -2.59 -1.16
N ASP A 190 0.94 -3.78 -0.70
CA ASP A 190 0.04 -4.72 -0.02
C ASP A 190 -0.21 -4.21 1.40
N ILE A 191 -1.48 -4.04 1.77
CA ILE A 191 -1.90 -3.61 3.11
C ILE A 191 -2.85 -4.63 3.75
N GLY A 192 -2.77 -5.90 3.34
CA GLY A 192 -3.67 -6.96 3.81
C GLY A 192 -5.08 -6.88 3.23
N GLU A 193 -5.29 -6.05 2.22
CA GLU A 193 -6.49 -6.02 1.39
C GLU A 193 -6.24 -6.95 0.20
N GLY A 194 -7.26 -7.67 -0.29
CA GLY A 194 -7.09 -8.73 -1.30
C GLY A 194 -6.43 -8.30 -2.63
N SER A 195 -6.16 -7.01 -2.82
CA SER A 195 -5.34 -6.43 -3.88
C SER A 195 -4.44 -5.31 -3.33
N PRO A 196 -3.18 -5.19 -3.80
CA PRO A 196 -2.32 -4.05 -3.48
C PRO A 196 -2.93 -2.72 -3.90
N ARG A 197 -2.60 -1.67 -3.16
CA ARG A 197 -2.97 -0.29 -3.53
C ARG A 197 -1.88 0.38 -4.33
N THR A 198 -2.28 1.18 -5.31
CA THR A 198 -1.35 2.05 -6.03
C THR A 198 -1.08 3.31 -5.22
N VAL A 199 0.20 3.58 -4.98
CA VAL A 199 0.70 4.73 -4.22
C VAL A 199 1.70 5.48 -5.09
N VAL A 200 1.71 6.80 -4.93
CA VAL A 200 2.69 7.67 -5.58
C VAL A 200 3.41 8.45 -4.50
N SER A 201 4.71 8.20 -4.31
CA SER A 201 5.52 8.86 -3.29
C SER A 201 6.61 9.75 -3.89
N GLY A 202 6.93 10.85 -3.22
CA GLY A 202 7.99 11.78 -3.63
C GLY A 202 9.37 11.41 -3.09
N LEU A 203 9.74 10.13 -3.10
CA LEU A 203 10.92 9.62 -2.38
C LEU A 203 12.17 9.41 -3.23
N VAL A 204 12.12 9.66 -4.55
CA VAL A 204 13.24 9.38 -5.49
C VAL A 204 14.55 10.05 -5.10
N LYS A 205 14.50 11.23 -4.48
CA LYS A 205 15.70 11.97 -4.04
C LYS A 205 16.22 11.54 -2.66
N HIS A 206 15.44 10.76 -1.92
CA HIS A 206 15.69 10.49 -0.51
C HIS A 206 15.98 9.02 -0.21
N VAL A 207 15.34 8.10 -0.94
CA VAL A 207 15.48 6.66 -0.74
C VAL A 207 15.74 6.01 -2.10
N PRO A 208 16.82 5.23 -2.25
CA PRO A 208 17.08 4.52 -3.49
C PRO A 208 16.03 3.42 -3.71
N MET A 209 15.76 3.09 -4.98
CA MET A 209 14.75 2.09 -5.36
C MET A 209 15.00 0.71 -4.72
N GLU A 210 16.27 0.33 -4.56
CA GLU A 210 16.69 -0.93 -3.94
C GLU A 210 16.26 -1.06 -2.48
N GLU A 211 16.21 0.07 -1.75
CA GLU A 211 15.73 0.12 -0.37
C GLU A 211 14.21 0.26 -0.26
N MET A 212 13.51 0.45 -1.38
CA MET A 212 12.04 0.54 -1.42
C MET A 212 11.40 -0.82 -1.63
N GLN A 213 12.03 -1.68 -2.44
CA GLN A 213 11.50 -2.99 -2.76
C GLN A 213 11.37 -3.86 -1.51
N ASP A 214 10.22 -4.53 -1.35
CA ASP A 214 9.92 -5.41 -0.21
C ASP A 214 9.97 -4.76 1.18
N ARG A 215 10.04 -3.43 1.24
CA ARG A 215 10.09 -2.68 2.49
C ARG A 215 8.72 -2.60 3.15
N LEU A 216 8.71 -2.82 4.47
CA LEU A 216 7.56 -2.56 5.33
C LEU A 216 7.49 -1.08 5.68
N VAL A 217 6.29 -0.50 5.58
CA VAL A 217 6.03 0.93 5.74
C VAL A 217 4.75 1.17 6.54
N ILE A 218 4.65 2.32 7.19
CA ILE A 218 3.38 2.79 7.75
C ILE A 218 2.64 3.63 6.71
N MET A 219 1.36 3.33 6.52
CA MET A 219 0.49 3.89 5.50
C MET A 219 -0.67 4.64 6.14
N CYS A 220 -1.03 5.79 5.59
CA CYS A 220 -2.31 6.44 5.84
C CYS A 220 -3.31 6.04 4.75
N CYS A 221 -4.32 5.25 5.12
CA CYS A 221 -5.16 4.49 4.20
C CYS A 221 -6.55 5.10 3.93
N ASN A 222 -7.01 6.04 4.75
CA ASN A 222 -8.35 6.63 4.61
C ASN A 222 -8.34 8.06 4.06
N LEU A 223 -7.24 8.56 3.52
CA LEU A 223 -7.24 9.84 2.80
C LEU A 223 -8.06 9.72 1.51
N LYS A 224 -8.62 10.85 1.06
CA LYS A 224 -9.24 10.89 -0.28
C LYS A 224 -8.16 10.63 -1.33
N PRO A 225 -8.34 9.63 -2.23
CA PRO A 225 -7.39 9.39 -3.30
C PRO A 225 -7.14 10.64 -4.14
N ALA A 226 -5.88 10.89 -4.45
CA ALA A 226 -5.43 12.09 -5.15
C ALA A 226 -4.69 11.71 -6.43
N LYS A 227 -4.98 12.42 -7.53
CA LYS A 227 -4.26 12.24 -8.78
C LYS A 227 -2.94 13.01 -8.72
N MET A 228 -1.83 12.31 -8.91
CA MET A 228 -0.49 12.86 -9.02
C MET A 228 0.02 12.53 -10.41
N ARG A 229 0.20 13.55 -11.26
CA ARG A 229 0.71 13.39 -12.63
C ARG A 229 -0.03 12.33 -13.46
N GLY A 230 -1.35 12.24 -13.28
CA GLY A 230 -2.22 11.32 -14.02
C GLY A 230 -2.52 10.00 -13.30
N VAL A 231 -1.66 9.59 -12.36
CA VAL A 231 -1.84 8.35 -11.58
C VAL A 231 -2.61 8.64 -10.29
N LEU A 232 -3.57 7.78 -9.94
CA LEU A 232 -4.36 7.91 -8.71
C LEU A 232 -3.61 7.26 -7.54
N SER A 233 -3.13 8.05 -6.59
CA SER A 233 -2.57 7.56 -5.33
C SER A 233 -3.69 7.30 -4.33
N GLN A 234 -3.77 6.07 -3.82
CA GLN A 234 -4.85 5.58 -2.95
C GLN A 234 -4.50 5.60 -1.46
N ALA A 235 -3.26 5.92 -1.11
CA ALA A 235 -2.75 6.02 0.25
C ALA A 235 -1.50 6.90 0.29
N MET A 236 -0.96 7.14 1.48
CA MET A 236 0.25 7.93 1.70
C MET A 236 1.22 7.17 2.60
N VAL A 237 2.50 7.10 2.23
CA VAL A 237 3.57 6.53 3.07
C VAL A 237 3.96 7.56 4.13
N MET A 238 3.96 7.16 5.41
CA MET A 238 4.31 8.03 6.52
C MET A 238 5.83 8.13 6.68
N CYS A 239 6.34 9.36 6.67
CA CYS A 239 7.77 9.65 6.74
C CYS A 239 8.09 10.66 7.84
N ALA A 240 9.25 10.54 8.47
CA ALA A 240 9.86 11.62 9.22
C ALA A 240 10.55 12.58 8.26
N ALA A 241 10.34 13.88 8.42
CA ALA A 241 10.83 14.89 7.51
C ALA A 241 11.31 16.14 8.24
N THR A 242 12.46 16.63 7.79
CA THR A 242 13.01 17.95 8.06
C THR A 242 13.03 18.74 6.75
N ASP A 243 13.59 19.95 6.77
CA ASP A 243 13.73 20.77 5.56
C ASP A 243 14.70 20.14 4.55
N ASP A 244 15.70 19.39 5.04
CA ASP A 244 16.79 18.83 4.22
C ASP A 244 16.65 17.33 3.95
N LYS A 245 16.01 16.58 4.85
CA LYS A 245 16.00 15.11 4.80
C LYS A 245 14.62 14.52 5.06
N VAL A 246 14.28 13.46 4.33
CA VAL A 246 13.06 12.66 4.51
C VAL A 246 13.48 11.20 4.70
N GLU A 247 12.91 10.55 5.71
CA GLU A 247 13.12 9.14 6.02
C GLU A 247 11.78 8.43 6.20
N ILE A 248 11.64 7.25 5.61
CA ILE A 248 10.46 6.41 5.80
C ILE A 248 10.47 5.86 7.22
N LEU A 249 9.33 5.95 7.91
CA LEU A 249 9.18 5.36 9.24
C LEU A 249 9.28 3.83 9.16
N LEU A 250 10.03 3.25 10.09
CA LEU A 250 10.23 1.83 10.24
C LEU A 250 9.21 1.27 11.23
N PRO A 251 8.37 0.32 10.82
CA PRO A 251 7.54 -0.41 11.77
C PRO A 251 8.37 -1.42 12.58
N PRO A 252 7.86 -1.89 13.73
CA PRO A 252 8.57 -2.89 14.55
C PRO A 252 8.71 -4.23 13.83
N GLU A 253 9.60 -5.09 14.32
CA GLU A 253 9.78 -6.43 13.77
C GLU A 253 8.53 -7.31 13.97
N GLY A 254 8.33 -8.29 13.07
CA GLY A 254 7.23 -9.24 13.15
C GLY A 254 5.85 -8.69 12.74
N VAL A 255 5.78 -7.45 12.24
CA VAL A 255 4.55 -6.90 11.66
C VAL A 255 4.20 -7.55 10.33
N VAL A 256 2.91 -7.56 10.00
CA VAL A 256 2.40 -8.06 8.72
C VAL A 256 1.55 -6.98 8.04
N PRO A 257 1.43 -7.01 6.70
CA PRO A 257 0.51 -6.12 5.99
C PRO A 257 -0.90 -6.15 6.57
N GLY A 258 -1.45 -4.97 6.85
CA GLY A 258 -2.78 -4.78 7.43
C GLY A 258 -2.81 -4.62 8.95
N ASP A 259 -1.71 -4.86 9.66
CA ASP A 259 -1.61 -4.52 11.08
C ASP A 259 -1.92 -3.04 11.30
N ARG A 260 -2.69 -2.73 12.34
CA ARG A 260 -3.08 -1.37 12.68
C ARG A 260 -2.03 -0.71 13.55
N VAL A 261 -1.76 0.57 13.29
CA VAL A 261 -0.92 1.41 14.13
C VAL A 261 -1.82 2.26 15.03
N SER A 262 -1.65 2.13 16.33
CA SER A 262 -2.38 2.88 17.35
C SER A 262 -1.47 3.82 18.12
N CYS A 263 -2.05 4.75 18.88
CA CYS A 263 -1.34 5.65 19.77
C CYS A 263 -1.88 5.49 21.20
N ASP A 264 -1.01 5.53 22.20
CA ASP A 264 -1.44 5.45 23.60
C ASP A 264 -2.39 6.60 23.98
N GLY A 265 -3.48 6.27 24.67
CA GLY A 265 -4.53 7.22 25.03
C GLY A 265 -5.56 7.49 23.93
N TYR A 266 -5.40 6.89 22.75
CA TYR A 266 -6.29 7.06 21.60
C TYR A 266 -6.84 5.70 21.17
N ALA A 267 -7.92 5.25 21.83
CA ALA A 267 -8.59 4.01 21.46
C ALA A 267 -9.14 4.13 20.03
N LEU A 268 -8.70 3.22 19.17
CA LEU A 268 -9.24 3.09 17.82
C LEU A 268 -10.65 2.53 17.94
N GLY A 269 -11.65 3.23 17.39
CA GLY A 269 -13.00 2.69 17.28
C GLY A 269 -13.05 1.58 16.23
N ASP A 270 -14.06 0.72 16.31
CA ASP A 270 -14.29 -0.31 15.29
C ASP A 270 -14.77 0.28 13.95
N ASP A 271 -15.37 1.48 13.99
CA ASP A 271 -15.95 2.19 12.85
C ASP A 271 -15.04 3.32 12.34
N PHE A 272 -13.99 2.97 11.58
CA PHE A 272 -13.29 3.99 10.79
C PHE A 272 -14.15 4.40 9.60
N PRO A 273 -14.30 5.71 9.32
CA PRO A 273 -14.88 6.12 8.06
C PRO A 273 -13.98 5.59 6.94
N PRO A 274 -14.53 4.91 5.91
CA PRO A 274 -13.76 4.33 4.82
C PRO A 274 -12.97 5.39 4.04
N GLN A 275 -13.41 6.65 4.11
CA GLN A 275 -12.72 7.79 3.54
C GLN A 275 -12.92 9.04 4.41
N MET A 276 -11.83 9.74 4.67
CA MET A 276 -11.78 11.00 5.38
C MET A 276 -12.37 12.13 4.53
N ASN A 277 -13.17 13.00 5.17
CA ASN A 277 -13.78 14.15 4.49
C ASN A 277 -12.73 15.27 4.28
N PRO A 278 -12.35 15.61 3.04
CA PRO A 278 -11.33 16.63 2.78
C PRO A 278 -11.72 18.03 3.27
N LYS A 279 -13.02 18.33 3.35
CA LYS A 279 -13.52 19.63 3.81
C LYS A 279 -13.20 19.89 5.28
N LYS A 280 -13.12 18.81 6.09
CA LYS A 280 -12.78 18.90 7.51
C LYS A 280 -11.28 19.08 7.75
N LYS A 281 -10.43 18.80 6.74
CA LYS A 281 -8.96 18.92 6.83
C LYS A 281 -8.37 18.27 8.10
N ILE A 282 -8.92 17.12 8.52
CA ILE A 282 -8.55 16.46 9.79
C ILE A 282 -7.05 16.17 9.82
N PHE A 283 -6.51 15.56 8.76
CA PHE A 283 -5.07 15.26 8.67
C PHE A 283 -4.20 16.52 8.78
N GLU A 284 -4.58 17.64 8.13
CA GLU A 284 -3.83 18.90 8.22
C GLU A 284 -3.88 19.54 9.61
N GLN A 285 -4.95 19.29 10.37
CA GLN A 285 -5.07 19.77 11.75
C GLN A 285 -4.25 18.93 12.74
N ILE A 286 -4.11 17.62 12.51
CA ILE A 286 -3.30 16.75 13.37
C ILE A 286 -1.81 16.77 13.02
N LYS A 287 -1.46 17.05 11.77
CA LYS A 287 -0.09 17.00 11.23
C LYS A 287 0.93 17.80 12.04
N PRO A 288 0.65 19.02 12.56
CA PRO A 288 1.58 19.75 13.41
C PRO A 288 1.93 19.04 14.73
N HIS A 289 1.10 18.09 15.15
CA HIS A 289 1.28 17.30 16.37
C HIS A 289 1.90 15.92 16.11
N LEU A 290 2.15 15.57 14.85
CA LEU A 290 2.83 14.35 14.44
C LEU A 290 4.33 14.63 14.34
N LYS A 291 5.11 14.10 15.29
CA LYS A 291 6.55 14.32 15.36
C LYS A 291 7.27 13.10 15.88
N THR A 292 8.55 12.94 15.54
CA THR A 292 9.41 11.98 16.24
C THR A 292 9.87 12.56 17.58
N ASP A 293 10.08 11.72 18.58
CA ASP A 293 10.66 12.12 19.87
C ASP A 293 12.21 12.07 19.83
N ALA A 294 12.85 12.33 20.97
CA ALA A 294 14.30 12.25 21.14
C ALA A 294 14.87 10.83 20.87
N ASN A 295 14.06 9.79 21.04
CA ASN A 295 14.42 8.40 20.76
C ASN A 295 14.13 8.00 19.30
N LYS A 296 13.69 8.96 18.45
CA LYS A 296 13.27 8.76 17.06
C LYS A 296 11.95 7.98 16.93
N VAL A 297 11.19 7.80 18.01
CA VAL A 297 9.87 7.15 17.97
C VAL A 297 8.86 8.13 17.38
N ALA A 298 8.06 7.69 16.42
CA ALA A 298 6.99 8.51 15.86
C ALA A 298 5.86 8.66 16.89
N CYS A 299 5.45 9.89 17.16
CA CYS A 299 4.50 10.23 18.22
C CYS A 299 3.40 11.18 17.73
N TYR A 300 2.20 11.05 18.29
CA TYR A 300 1.14 12.05 18.20
C TYR A 300 0.94 12.70 19.57
N LYS A 301 1.17 14.01 19.69
CA LYS A 301 1.09 14.76 20.97
C LYS A 301 1.90 14.10 22.10
N GLY A 302 3.03 13.47 21.77
CA GLY A 302 3.88 12.74 22.71
C GLY A 302 3.50 11.27 22.95
N SER A 303 2.33 10.82 22.49
CA SER A 303 1.95 9.41 22.54
C SER A 303 2.60 8.62 21.39
N PRO A 304 3.32 7.52 21.67
CA PRO A 304 4.07 6.79 20.65
C PRO A 304 3.16 5.97 19.73
N PHE A 305 3.57 5.86 18.46
CA PHE A 305 2.99 4.98 17.48
C PHE A 305 3.41 3.55 17.80
N LYS A 306 2.44 2.67 17.99
CA LYS A 306 2.68 1.27 18.29
C LYS A 306 1.84 0.35 17.43
N VAL A 307 2.37 -0.84 17.20
CA VAL A 307 1.59 -1.98 16.71
C VAL A 307 1.36 -2.90 17.91
N GLU A 308 0.10 -3.22 18.17
CA GLU A 308 -0.29 -4.00 19.34
C GLU A 308 0.44 -5.34 19.40
N GLY A 309 1.13 -5.58 20.52
CA GLY A 309 1.91 -6.81 20.75
C GLY A 309 3.23 -6.92 19.99
N LYS A 310 3.64 -5.93 19.18
CA LYS A 310 4.84 -6.02 18.34
C LYS A 310 5.90 -4.97 18.62
N GLY A 311 5.51 -3.73 18.92
CA GLY A 311 6.45 -2.68 19.31
C GLY A 311 6.11 -1.30 18.78
N LEU A 312 7.12 -0.43 18.73
CA LEU A 312 7.00 0.98 18.37
C LEU A 312 7.47 1.25 16.94
N CYS A 313 6.89 2.26 16.29
CA CYS A 313 7.32 2.74 14.98
C CYS A 313 8.37 3.85 15.15
N VAL A 314 9.50 3.76 14.43
CA VAL A 314 10.66 4.64 14.62
C VAL A 314 11.17 5.22 13.29
N ALA A 315 11.77 6.40 13.34
CA ALA A 315 12.58 6.92 12.24
C ALA A 315 14.01 6.38 12.32
N PRO A 316 14.70 6.17 11.18
CA PRO A 316 16.09 5.71 11.15
C PRO A 316 17.06 6.61 11.92
N THR A 317 17.06 7.92 11.65
CA THR A 317 18.00 8.88 12.25
C THR A 317 17.37 10.18 12.73
N LEU A 318 16.19 10.55 12.20
CA LEU A 318 15.56 11.84 12.50
C LEU A 318 14.81 11.85 13.84
N ALA A 319 15.38 12.53 14.84
CA ALA A 319 14.71 12.91 16.09
C ALA A 319 14.07 14.31 15.98
N ASP A 320 13.00 14.56 16.74
CA ASP A 320 12.27 15.84 16.78
C ASP A 320 11.79 16.36 15.40
N ALA A 321 11.63 15.46 14.43
CA ALA A 321 11.25 15.77 13.06
C ALA A 321 9.75 15.68 12.85
N ASN A 322 9.21 16.41 11.87
CA ASN A 322 7.78 16.35 11.56
C ASN A 322 7.46 15.03 10.86
N VAL A 323 6.38 14.37 11.27
CA VAL A 323 5.89 13.16 10.59
C VAL A 323 4.76 13.56 9.63
N ARG A 324 4.90 13.18 8.36
CA ARG A 324 3.97 13.57 7.28
C ARG A 324 3.92 12.56 6.15
#